data_AF-A0A0R2PQH0-F1
#
_entry.id   AF-A0A0R2PQH0-F1
#
_cell.length_a   1.000
_cell.length_b   1.000
_cell.length_c   1.000
_cell.angle_alpha   90.00
_cell.angle_beta   90.00
_cell.angle_gamma   90.00
#
_symmetry.space_group_name_H-M   'P 1'
#
loop_
_entity.id
_entity.type
_entity.pdbx_description
1 polymer ?
#
loop_
_entity_poly.entity_id
_entity_poly.type
_entity_poly.pdbx_seq_one_letter_code
_entity_poly.pdbx_strand_id
1 'polypeptide(L)'
;MSKAPFTHALVTGASSGIGASVAHKLGKAGVGMVLVARRKDRLDAIAALYPNVEVLVADLTTEAGLDAVIARLRSDSLTQIDLVVNNAGFGTSGAFADADPHRLSNEISLNVNALTRISHEAVRLMRPRGRGYVLNVSSIASFQPGPDLAVYAATKAFVTSLTEAMHEELRGSGIRVTALCPGLTHTEFQSISNTSGLESKFPDFAWMSADDVARDGLRA
;
A
#
# COMPACT_ATOMS: atom_id res chain seq x y z
N MET A 1 4.62 -25.18 -0.17
CA MET A 1 4.58 -23.78 0.29
C MET A 1 3.79 -23.75 1.58
N SER A 2 4.31 -23.14 2.65
CA SER A 2 3.53 -22.96 3.89
C SER A 2 2.26 -22.16 3.59
N LYS A 3 1.13 -22.56 4.15
CA LYS A 3 -0.15 -21.86 3.98
C LYS A 3 0.00 -20.42 4.48
N ALA A 4 -0.54 -19.45 3.72
CA ALA A 4 -0.55 -18.06 4.17
C ALA A 4 -1.27 -17.93 5.52
N PRO A 5 -0.81 -17.06 6.44
CA PRO A 5 -1.38 -16.93 7.78
C PRO A 5 -2.66 -16.05 7.80
N PHE A 6 -3.12 -15.63 6.63
CA PHE A 6 -4.31 -14.85 6.33
C PHE A 6 -5.08 -15.52 5.19
N THR A 7 -6.38 -15.20 5.09
CA THR A 7 -7.30 -15.82 4.13
C THR A 7 -7.97 -14.81 3.20
N HIS A 8 -8.11 -13.56 3.63
CA HIS A 8 -8.74 -12.49 2.86
C HIS A 8 -8.02 -11.16 3.04
N ALA A 9 -7.59 -10.58 1.93
CA ALA A 9 -6.80 -9.36 1.91
C ALA A 9 -7.55 -8.18 1.28
N LEU A 10 -7.31 -6.97 1.77
CA LEU A 10 -7.62 -5.74 1.04
C LEU A 10 -6.31 -5.11 0.58
N VAL A 11 -6.18 -4.84 -0.72
CA VAL A 11 -4.95 -4.28 -1.31
C VAL A 11 -5.26 -2.96 -1.99
N THR A 12 -4.71 -1.86 -1.47
CA THR A 12 -4.83 -0.53 -2.09
C THR A 12 -3.75 -0.31 -3.14
N GLY A 13 -4.08 0.41 -4.21
CA GLY A 13 -3.15 0.62 -5.33
C GLY A 13 -2.86 -0.66 -6.11
N ALA A 14 -3.80 -1.61 -6.14
CA ALA A 14 -3.61 -2.95 -6.73
C ALA A 14 -3.49 -2.96 -8.27
N SER A 15 -3.72 -1.83 -8.95
CA SER A 15 -3.73 -1.74 -10.42
C SER A 15 -2.35 -1.68 -11.10
N SER A 16 -1.24 -1.59 -10.34
CA SER A 16 0.12 -1.52 -10.90
C SER A 16 1.20 -1.78 -9.86
N GLY A 17 2.43 -1.98 -10.33
CA GLY A 17 3.64 -2.01 -9.50
C GLY A 17 3.55 -3.03 -8.37
N ILE A 18 4.03 -2.64 -7.19
CA ILE A 18 4.07 -3.51 -5.99
C ILE A 18 2.67 -4.04 -5.65
N GLY A 19 1.63 -3.20 -5.69
CA GLY A 19 0.26 -3.61 -5.37
C GLY A 19 -0.28 -4.71 -6.29
N ALA A 20 -0.02 -4.62 -7.61
CA ALA A 20 -0.39 -5.66 -8.56
C ALA A 20 0.39 -6.96 -8.30
N SER A 21 1.71 -6.87 -8.06
CA SER A 21 2.54 -8.02 -7.71
C SER A 21 2.09 -8.70 -6.41
N VAL A 22 1.69 -7.92 -5.39
CA VAL A 22 1.07 -8.44 -4.16
C VAL A 22 -0.21 -9.20 -4.50
N ALA A 23 -1.11 -8.61 -5.29
CA ALA A 23 -2.38 -9.25 -5.67
C ALA A 23 -2.16 -10.59 -6.40
N HIS A 24 -1.22 -10.64 -7.36
CA HIS A 24 -0.89 -11.89 -8.06
C HIS A 24 -0.35 -12.98 -7.11
N LYS A 25 0.49 -12.61 -6.14
CA LYS A 25 1.04 -13.59 -5.17
C LYS A 25 -0.02 -14.10 -4.21
N LEU A 26 -0.90 -13.22 -3.72
CA LEU A 26 -2.04 -13.59 -2.89
C LEU A 26 -3.01 -14.51 -3.64
N GLY A 27 -3.35 -14.16 -4.89
CA GLY A 27 -4.20 -14.99 -5.76
C GLY A 27 -3.61 -16.38 -6.04
N LYS A 28 -2.32 -16.46 -6.36
CA LYS A 28 -1.60 -17.75 -6.50
C LYS A 28 -1.57 -18.58 -5.22
N ALA A 29 -1.65 -17.94 -4.05
CA ALA A 29 -1.73 -18.60 -2.75
C ALA A 29 -3.17 -18.97 -2.34
N GLY A 30 -4.18 -18.65 -3.16
CA GLY A 30 -5.59 -18.93 -2.88
C GLY A 30 -6.21 -18.01 -1.81
N VAL A 31 -5.61 -16.84 -1.56
CA VAL A 31 -6.13 -15.82 -0.64
C VAL A 31 -7.19 -15.00 -1.39
N GLY A 32 -8.38 -14.86 -0.82
CA GLY A 32 -9.43 -14.00 -1.36
C GLY A 32 -9.03 -12.52 -1.24
N MET A 33 -9.51 -11.66 -2.13
CA MET A 33 -9.03 -10.27 -2.19
C MET A 33 -10.12 -9.25 -2.46
N VAL A 34 -9.98 -8.06 -1.88
CA VAL A 34 -10.61 -6.83 -2.33
C VAL A 34 -9.51 -5.96 -2.93
N LEU A 35 -9.59 -5.71 -4.23
CA LEU A 35 -8.61 -4.90 -4.95
C LEU A 35 -9.14 -3.49 -5.12
N VAL A 36 -8.38 -2.51 -4.62
CA VAL A 36 -8.78 -1.10 -4.59
C VAL A 36 -7.84 -0.26 -5.45
N ALA A 37 -8.37 0.38 -6.49
CA ALA A 37 -7.68 1.39 -7.29
C ALA A 37 -8.67 2.16 -8.17
N ARG A 38 -8.19 3.20 -8.86
CA ARG A 38 -9.01 4.00 -9.81
C ARG A 38 -9.22 3.33 -11.17
N ARG A 39 -8.26 2.50 -11.62
CA ARG A 39 -8.23 1.89 -12.96
C ARG A 39 -8.97 0.55 -12.97
N LYS A 40 -10.28 0.59 -13.23
CA LYS A 40 -11.17 -0.58 -13.17
C LYS A 40 -10.71 -1.72 -14.08
N ASP A 41 -10.38 -1.41 -15.32
CA ASP A 41 -9.91 -2.35 -16.35
C ASP A 41 -8.76 -3.23 -15.84
N ARG A 42 -7.78 -2.63 -15.15
CA ARG A 42 -6.63 -3.36 -14.61
C ARG A 42 -7.00 -4.22 -13.40
N LEU A 43 -7.95 -3.78 -12.58
CA LEU A 43 -8.44 -4.58 -11.46
C LEU A 43 -9.25 -5.80 -11.95
N ASP A 44 -10.13 -5.58 -12.93
CA ASP A 44 -10.91 -6.65 -13.57
C ASP A 44 -10.00 -7.70 -14.20
N ALA A 45 -8.90 -7.27 -14.85
CA ALA A 45 -7.93 -8.18 -15.43
C ALA A 45 -7.29 -9.12 -14.38
N ILE A 46 -6.99 -8.62 -13.17
CA ILE A 46 -6.49 -9.47 -12.07
C ILE A 46 -7.61 -10.37 -11.53
N ALA A 47 -8.81 -9.83 -11.36
CA ALA A 47 -9.96 -10.58 -10.86
C ALA A 47 -10.38 -11.73 -11.77
N ALA A 48 -10.15 -11.63 -13.09
CA ALA A 48 -10.39 -12.70 -14.04
C ALA A 48 -9.41 -13.89 -13.89
N LEU A 49 -8.25 -13.69 -13.25
CA LEU A 49 -7.21 -14.72 -13.12
C LEU A 49 -7.33 -15.56 -11.84
N TYR A 50 -8.03 -15.05 -10.82
CA TYR A 50 -8.07 -15.68 -9.51
C TYR A 50 -9.50 -15.71 -8.96
N PRO A 51 -9.91 -16.79 -8.27
CA PRO A 51 -11.21 -16.84 -7.62
C PRO A 51 -11.26 -15.89 -6.41
N ASN A 52 -12.48 -15.54 -5.99
CA ASN A 52 -12.74 -14.76 -4.77
C ASN A 52 -12.08 -13.37 -4.76
N VAL A 53 -12.09 -12.69 -5.91
CA VAL A 53 -11.59 -11.33 -6.05
C VAL A 53 -12.75 -10.35 -6.25
N GLU A 54 -12.86 -9.39 -5.34
CA GLU A 54 -13.76 -8.26 -5.42
C GLU A 54 -13.01 -7.04 -5.96
N VAL A 55 -13.61 -6.35 -6.93
CA VAL A 55 -13.08 -5.10 -7.49
C VAL A 55 -13.82 -3.92 -6.86
N LEU A 56 -13.08 -3.05 -6.18
CA LEU A 56 -13.61 -1.82 -5.60
C LEU A 56 -12.91 -0.61 -6.23
N VAL A 57 -13.60 0.03 -7.17
CA VAL A 57 -13.09 1.25 -7.81
C VAL A 57 -13.27 2.43 -6.87
N ALA A 58 -12.17 2.99 -6.39
CA ALA A 58 -12.19 4.12 -5.45
C ALA A 58 -11.01 5.05 -5.67
N ASP A 59 -11.27 6.36 -5.55
CA ASP A 59 -10.22 7.38 -5.42
C ASP A 59 -10.02 7.72 -3.94
N LEU A 60 -8.89 7.27 -3.38
CA LEU A 60 -8.58 7.42 -1.97
C LEU A 60 -8.14 8.83 -1.58
N THR A 61 -8.01 9.77 -2.53
CA THR A 61 -7.85 11.19 -2.21
C THR A 61 -9.20 11.89 -2.01
N THR A 62 -10.32 11.18 -2.18
CA THR A 62 -11.68 11.71 -1.98
C THR A 62 -12.34 11.07 -0.76
N GLU A 63 -13.18 11.82 -0.05
CA GLU A 63 -13.96 11.28 1.06
C GLU A 63 -14.84 10.11 0.62
N ALA A 64 -15.53 10.23 -0.52
CA ALA A 64 -16.38 9.16 -1.04
C ALA A 64 -15.62 7.86 -1.31
N GLY A 65 -14.42 7.93 -1.88
CA GLY A 65 -13.59 6.75 -2.12
C GLY A 65 -13.07 6.12 -0.83
N LEU A 66 -12.66 6.93 0.14
CA LEU A 66 -12.26 6.44 1.47
C LEU A 66 -13.42 5.79 2.22
N ASP A 67 -14.58 6.43 2.22
CA ASP A 67 -15.78 5.94 2.88
C ASP A 67 -16.26 4.62 2.27
N ALA A 68 -16.14 4.45 0.95
CA ALA A 68 -16.44 3.18 0.29
C ALA A 68 -15.53 2.04 0.79
N VAL A 69 -14.22 2.29 0.94
CA VAL A 69 -13.27 1.30 1.47
C VAL A 69 -13.54 0.99 2.94
N ILE A 70 -13.80 2.02 3.75
CA ILE A 70 -14.13 1.87 5.18
C ILE A 70 -15.44 1.10 5.35
N ALA A 71 -16.46 1.40 4.55
CA ALA A 71 -17.73 0.68 4.56
C ALA A 71 -17.53 -0.80 4.18
N ARG A 72 -16.68 -1.08 3.19
CA ARG A 72 -16.34 -2.46 2.81
C ARG A 72 -15.62 -3.22 3.91
N LEU A 73 -14.71 -2.58 4.64
CA LEU A 73 -14.05 -3.18 5.81
C LEU A 73 -15.06 -3.53 6.92
N ARG A 74 -16.05 -2.66 7.15
CA ARG A 74 -17.09 -2.81 8.19
C ARG A 74 -18.18 -3.83 7.87
N SER A 75 -18.26 -4.33 6.64
CA SER A 75 -19.39 -5.15 6.22
C SER A 75 -19.33 -6.55 6.84
N ASP A 76 -20.22 -6.80 7.81
CA ASP A 76 -20.38 -8.12 8.45
C ASP A 76 -21.06 -9.17 7.55
N SER A 77 -21.76 -8.73 6.50
CA SER A 77 -22.39 -9.61 5.51
C SER A 77 -21.42 -10.13 4.44
N LEU A 78 -20.20 -9.58 4.40
CA LEU A 78 -19.15 -9.98 3.48
C LEU A 78 -18.04 -10.72 4.23
N THR A 79 -17.18 -11.39 3.47
CA THR A 79 -16.03 -12.05 4.08
C THR A 79 -15.12 -11.04 4.75
N GLN A 80 -14.80 -11.31 6.01
CA GLN A 80 -13.97 -10.44 6.84
C GLN A 80 -12.53 -10.40 6.33
N ILE A 81 -11.97 -9.20 6.28
CA ILE A 81 -10.57 -8.98 5.92
C ILE A 81 -9.67 -9.28 7.13
N ASP A 82 -8.64 -10.09 6.93
CA ASP A 82 -7.61 -10.40 7.94
C ASP A 82 -6.22 -9.88 7.55
N LEU A 83 -6.00 -9.46 6.29
CA LEU A 83 -4.82 -8.71 5.84
C LEU A 83 -5.23 -7.38 5.18
N VAL A 84 -4.64 -6.26 5.59
CA VAL A 84 -4.74 -4.99 4.86
C VAL A 84 -3.35 -4.57 4.36
N VAL A 85 -3.23 -4.36 3.06
CA VAL A 85 -2.01 -3.86 2.41
C VAL A 85 -2.26 -2.43 1.95
N ASN A 86 -1.74 -1.47 2.72
CA ASN A 86 -1.74 -0.06 2.35
C ASN A 86 -0.57 0.21 1.41
N ASN A 87 -0.81 -0.03 0.11
CA ASN A 87 0.19 0.17 -0.94
C ASN A 87 -0.09 1.42 -1.80
N ALA A 88 -1.33 1.90 -1.87
CA ALA A 88 -1.65 3.10 -2.64
C ALA A 88 -0.78 4.29 -2.19
N GLY A 89 -0.10 4.89 -3.17
CA GLY A 89 0.73 6.06 -2.95
C GLY A 89 1.41 6.51 -4.24
N PHE A 90 1.84 7.75 -4.26
CA PHE A 90 2.72 8.28 -5.31
C PHE A 90 3.73 9.26 -4.70
N GLY A 91 4.69 9.71 -5.49
CA GLY A 91 5.67 10.73 -5.08
C GLY A 91 5.68 11.92 -6.02
N THR A 92 6.28 13.01 -5.58
CA THR A 92 6.56 14.20 -6.39
C THR A 92 8.03 14.53 -6.28
N SER A 93 8.70 14.72 -7.41
CA SER A 93 10.09 15.17 -7.43
C SER A 93 10.29 16.55 -8.04
N GLY A 94 11.36 17.22 -7.61
CA GLY A 94 11.77 18.55 -8.07
C GLY A 94 11.88 19.54 -6.91
N ALA A 95 12.33 20.76 -7.22
CA ALA A 95 12.47 21.82 -6.24
C ALA A 95 11.11 22.12 -5.58
N PHE A 96 11.09 22.20 -4.24
CA PHE A 96 9.85 22.40 -3.48
C PHE A 96 9.10 23.67 -3.89
N ALA A 97 9.83 24.75 -4.21
CA ALA A 97 9.25 26.03 -4.60
C ALA A 97 8.51 25.98 -5.95
N ASP A 98 8.83 25.02 -6.81
CA ASP A 98 8.30 24.93 -8.18
C ASP A 98 7.21 23.86 -8.31
N ALA A 99 6.98 23.06 -7.26
CA ALA A 99 6.02 21.97 -7.28
C ALA A 99 4.57 22.48 -7.20
N ASP A 100 3.66 21.85 -7.94
CA ASP A 100 2.23 22.15 -7.87
C ASP A 100 1.66 21.86 -6.47
N PRO A 101 1.15 22.88 -5.74
CA PRO A 101 0.64 22.70 -4.38
C PRO A 101 -0.55 21.73 -4.29
N HIS A 102 -1.37 21.60 -5.34
CA HIS A 102 -2.47 20.64 -5.36
C HIS A 102 -1.95 19.21 -5.43
N ARG A 103 -0.91 18.98 -6.25
CA ARG A 103 -0.24 17.68 -6.31
C ARG A 103 0.38 17.29 -4.98
N LEU A 104 1.08 18.23 -4.31
CA LEU A 104 1.66 18.00 -2.98
C LEU A 104 0.58 17.64 -1.95
N SER A 105 -0.54 18.35 -1.97
CA SER A 105 -1.67 18.08 -1.07
C SER A 105 -2.30 16.71 -1.34
N ASN A 106 -2.46 16.33 -2.61
CA ASN A 106 -2.96 15.01 -3.00
C ASN A 106 -2.02 13.88 -2.56
N GLU A 107 -0.71 14.12 -2.59
CA GLU A 107 0.29 13.16 -2.13
C GLU A 107 0.17 12.91 -0.63
N ILE A 108 0.00 13.96 0.16
CA ILE A 108 -0.25 13.84 1.61
C ILE A 108 -1.59 13.13 1.85
N SER A 109 -2.65 13.54 1.17
CA SER A 109 -3.97 12.92 1.29
C SER A 109 -3.93 11.42 1.01
N LEU A 110 -3.20 10.98 -0.02
CA LEU A 110 -3.10 9.56 -0.35
C LEU A 110 -2.11 8.81 0.56
N ASN A 111 -0.88 9.30 0.70
CA ASN A 111 0.18 8.56 1.39
C ASN A 111 -0.02 8.54 2.91
N VAL A 112 -0.65 9.57 3.47
CA VAL A 112 -0.81 9.76 4.92
C VAL A 112 -2.27 9.57 5.34
N ASN A 113 -3.18 10.43 4.87
CA ASN A 113 -4.56 10.44 5.39
C ASN A 113 -5.30 9.13 5.08
N ALA A 114 -5.28 8.69 3.82
CA ALA A 114 -5.92 7.44 3.40
C ALA A 114 -5.38 6.23 4.16
N LEU A 115 -4.05 6.07 4.20
CA LEU A 115 -3.39 4.98 4.92
C LEU A 115 -3.75 4.98 6.40
N THR A 116 -3.74 6.14 7.06
CA THR A 116 -4.05 6.27 8.48
C THR A 116 -5.48 5.83 8.78
N ARG A 117 -6.46 6.33 8.00
CA ARG A 117 -7.88 6.01 8.20
C ARG A 117 -8.18 4.53 7.95
N ILE A 118 -7.61 3.97 6.88
CA ILE A 118 -7.76 2.55 6.54
C ILE A 118 -7.12 1.67 7.62
N SER A 119 -5.90 2.01 8.06
CA SER A 119 -5.18 1.28 9.12
C SER A 119 -5.93 1.31 10.45
N HIS A 120 -6.42 2.48 10.85
CA HIS A 120 -7.23 2.66 12.06
C HIS A 120 -8.46 1.75 12.03
N GLU A 121 -9.22 1.79 10.94
CA GLU A 121 -10.43 0.95 10.81
C GLU A 121 -10.09 -0.54 10.80
N ALA A 122 -9.05 -0.95 10.06
CA ALA A 122 -8.59 -2.32 10.02
C ALA A 122 -8.25 -2.86 11.42
N VAL A 123 -7.43 -2.13 12.17
CA VAL A 123 -7.05 -2.50 13.54
C VAL A 123 -8.27 -2.55 14.47
N ARG A 124 -9.17 -1.57 14.37
CA ARG A 124 -10.41 -1.54 15.16
C ARG A 124 -11.24 -2.81 14.97
N LEU A 125 -11.32 -3.32 13.74
CA LEU A 125 -12.07 -4.53 13.38
C LEU A 125 -11.28 -5.84 13.66
N MET A 126 -9.95 -5.81 13.63
CA MET A 126 -9.10 -6.96 13.96
C MET A 126 -9.01 -7.20 15.48
N ARG A 127 -9.11 -6.14 16.30
CA ARG A 127 -8.91 -6.20 17.76
C ARG A 127 -9.84 -7.18 18.48
N PRO A 128 -11.16 -7.21 18.24
CA PRO A 128 -12.06 -8.18 18.89
C PRO A 128 -11.73 -9.63 18.52
N ARG A 129 -11.09 -9.87 17.37
CA ARG A 129 -10.72 -11.20 16.87
C ARG A 129 -9.36 -11.68 17.40
N GLY A 130 -8.58 -10.79 18.03
CA GLY A 130 -7.22 -11.08 18.49
C GLY A 130 -6.28 -11.54 17.37
N ARG A 131 -6.57 -11.19 16.11
CA ARG A 131 -5.80 -11.62 14.94
C ARG A 131 -6.00 -10.65 13.78
N GLY A 132 -4.91 -10.31 13.12
CA GLY A 132 -4.92 -9.50 11.91
C GLY A 132 -3.52 -9.12 11.44
N TYR A 133 -3.42 -8.65 10.20
CA TYR A 133 -2.17 -8.25 9.57
C TYR A 133 -2.38 -6.91 8.85
N VAL A 134 -1.48 -5.96 9.09
CA VAL A 134 -1.44 -4.68 8.37
C VAL A 134 -0.04 -4.50 7.81
N LEU A 135 0.07 -4.39 6.50
CA LEU A 135 1.30 -4.11 5.78
C LEU A 135 1.23 -2.71 5.18
N ASN A 136 2.05 -1.80 5.70
CA ASN A 136 2.14 -0.44 5.21
C ASN A 136 3.35 -0.29 4.28
N VAL A 137 3.13 0.10 3.01
CA VAL A 137 4.22 0.30 2.06
C VAL A 137 4.79 1.71 2.24
N SER A 138 5.92 1.77 2.93
CA SER A 138 6.77 2.94 3.09
C SER A 138 7.79 3.05 1.92
N SER A 139 9.03 3.44 2.21
CA SER A 139 10.17 3.56 1.27
C SER A 139 11.47 3.70 2.06
N ILE A 140 12.63 3.38 1.48
CA ILE A 140 13.92 3.79 2.04
C ILE A 140 14.06 5.31 2.21
N ALA A 141 13.28 6.10 1.46
CA ALA A 141 13.21 7.56 1.60
C ALA A 141 12.64 8.00 2.96
N SER A 142 12.08 7.10 3.76
CA SER A 142 11.62 7.42 5.12
C SER A 142 12.76 7.66 6.11
N PHE A 143 13.96 7.13 5.84
CA PHE A 143 15.08 7.14 6.79
C PHE A 143 15.93 8.40 6.73
N GLN A 144 15.72 9.27 5.74
CA GLN A 144 16.44 10.53 5.62
C GLN A 144 15.65 11.57 4.82
N PRO A 145 15.86 12.88 5.08
CA PRO A 145 15.39 13.91 4.17
C PRO A 145 15.98 13.73 2.77
N GLY A 146 15.14 13.88 1.75
CA GLY A 146 15.54 13.86 0.35
C GLY A 146 15.32 15.22 -0.31
N PRO A 147 16.38 16.01 -0.59
CA PRO A 147 16.27 17.12 -1.53
C PRO A 147 15.61 16.65 -2.82
N ASP A 148 14.80 17.52 -3.41
CA ASP A 148 13.94 17.21 -4.57
C ASP A 148 12.89 16.11 -4.35
N LEU A 149 12.72 15.56 -3.14
CA LEU A 149 11.69 14.57 -2.78
C LEU A 149 11.01 14.97 -1.46
N ALA A 150 10.95 16.27 -1.15
CA ALA A 150 10.65 16.77 0.19
C ALA A 150 9.34 16.21 0.78
N VAL A 151 8.22 16.31 0.04
CA VAL A 151 6.93 15.79 0.51
C VAL A 151 6.90 14.26 0.50
N TYR A 152 7.50 13.61 -0.51
CA TYR A 152 7.54 12.16 -0.56
C TYR A 152 8.28 11.55 0.63
N ALA A 153 9.52 12.00 0.88
CA ALA A 153 10.31 11.55 2.01
C ALA A 153 9.58 11.81 3.35
N ALA A 154 8.97 13.00 3.51
CA ALA A 154 8.20 13.33 4.70
C ALA A 154 6.98 12.40 4.91
N THR A 155 6.20 12.13 3.85
CA THR A 155 5.06 11.21 3.96
C THR A 155 5.50 9.78 4.28
N LYS A 156 6.63 9.31 3.73
CA LYS A 156 7.15 7.98 4.03
C LYS A 156 7.77 7.88 5.43
N ALA A 157 8.40 8.95 5.92
CA ALA A 157 8.82 9.05 7.33
C ALA A 157 7.62 8.94 8.28
N PHE A 158 6.51 9.62 7.98
CA PHE A 158 5.26 9.47 8.72
C PHE A 158 4.77 8.02 8.73
N VAL A 159 4.71 7.37 7.55
CA VAL A 159 4.21 5.98 7.44
C VAL A 159 5.09 5.01 8.24
N THR A 160 6.41 5.14 8.17
CA THR A 160 7.32 4.29 8.96
C THR A 160 7.11 4.51 10.46
N SER A 161 7.12 5.77 10.92
CA SER A 161 6.96 6.08 12.34
C SER A 161 5.58 5.65 12.89
N LEU A 162 4.50 5.89 12.14
CA LEU A 162 3.17 5.42 12.52
C LEU A 162 3.12 3.89 12.65
N THR A 163 3.75 3.18 11.71
CA THR A 163 3.76 1.72 11.69
C THR A 163 4.52 1.14 12.89
N GLU A 164 5.67 1.71 13.24
CA GLU A 164 6.45 1.29 14.42
C GLU A 164 5.66 1.53 15.72
N ALA A 165 5.01 2.69 15.85
CA ALA A 165 4.15 2.98 17.01
C ALA A 165 2.99 1.98 17.12
N MET A 166 2.27 1.73 16.02
CA MET A 166 1.19 0.74 15.98
C MET A 166 1.66 -0.68 16.30
N HIS A 167 2.85 -1.07 15.83
CA HIS A 167 3.45 -2.37 16.13
C HIS A 167 3.62 -2.55 17.65
N GLU A 168 4.18 -1.55 18.32
CA GLU A 168 4.39 -1.60 19.77
C GLU A 168 3.09 -1.52 20.57
N GLU A 169 2.15 -0.66 20.17
CA GLU A 169 0.83 -0.55 20.82
C GLU A 169 0.02 -1.86 20.73
N LEU A 170 0.20 -2.62 19.66
CA LEU A 170 -0.52 -3.86 19.40
C LEU A 170 0.26 -5.12 19.82
N ARG A 171 1.43 -4.96 20.45
CA ARG A 171 2.25 -6.08 20.91
C ARG A 171 1.45 -6.96 21.88
N GLY A 172 1.39 -8.26 21.57
CA GLY A 172 0.61 -9.23 22.35
C GLY A 172 -0.88 -9.29 22.04
N SER A 173 -1.41 -8.42 21.15
CA SER A 173 -2.82 -8.46 20.73
C SER A 173 -3.13 -9.54 19.68
N GLY A 174 -2.10 -10.17 19.11
CA GLY A 174 -2.21 -11.09 17.98
C GLY A 174 -2.37 -10.40 16.61
N ILE A 175 -2.40 -9.06 16.57
CA ILE A 175 -2.33 -8.26 15.35
C ILE A 175 -0.87 -7.94 15.04
N ARG A 176 -0.46 -8.15 13.79
CA ARG A 176 0.88 -7.78 13.30
C ARG A 176 0.79 -6.58 12.38
N VAL A 177 1.61 -5.57 12.64
CA VAL A 177 1.74 -4.37 11.79
C VAL A 177 3.20 -4.27 11.36
N THR A 178 3.44 -4.16 10.05
CA THR A 178 4.79 -4.10 9.48
C THR A 178 4.90 -3.01 8.43
N ALA A 179 6.07 -2.37 8.37
CA ALA A 179 6.41 -1.42 7.33
C ALA A 179 7.30 -2.12 6.29
N LEU A 180 6.89 -2.07 5.03
CA LEU A 180 7.76 -2.41 3.92
C LEU A 180 8.46 -1.15 3.45
N CYS A 181 9.79 -1.13 3.43
CA CYS A 181 10.58 0.04 3.00
C CYS A 181 11.38 -0.30 1.72
N PRO A 182 10.76 -0.33 0.53
CA PRO A 182 11.44 -0.67 -0.70
C PRO A 182 12.50 0.37 -1.08
N GLY A 183 13.57 -0.13 -1.70
CA GLY A 183 14.53 0.69 -2.44
C GLY A 183 14.01 1.11 -3.82
N LEU A 184 14.93 1.46 -4.71
CA LEU A 184 14.62 1.71 -6.11
C LEU A 184 13.92 0.48 -6.70
N THR A 185 12.69 0.63 -7.16
CA THR A 185 11.86 -0.49 -7.63
C THR A 185 11.29 -0.19 -9.00
N HIS A 186 11.48 -1.07 -9.98
CA HIS A 186 10.90 -0.87 -11.32
C HIS A 186 9.38 -0.96 -11.27
N THR A 187 8.71 0.18 -11.40
CA THR A 187 7.25 0.29 -11.42
C THR A 187 6.84 1.50 -12.29
N GLU A 188 5.54 1.74 -12.44
CA GLU A 188 5.04 3.00 -13.02
C GLU A 188 5.25 4.20 -12.07
N PHE A 189 5.79 4.01 -10.85
CA PHE A 189 6.01 5.09 -9.90
C PHE A 189 6.92 6.17 -10.48
N GLN A 190 7.98 5.80 -11.19
CA GLN A 190 8.99 6.72 -11.73
C GLN A 190 8.39 7.71 -12.72
N SER A 191 7.48 7.25 -13.59
CA SER A 191 6.77 8.12 -14.54
C SER A 191 5.75 8.99 -13.81
N ILE A 192 5.10 8.47 -12.77
CA ILE A 192 4.15 9.23 -11.96
C ILE A 192 4.87 10.31 -11.15
N SER A 193 6.04 10.04 -10.58
CA SER A 193 6.78 10.97 -9.72
C SER A 193 7.63 12.00 -10.45
N ASN A 194 7.64 11.99 -11.78
CA ASN A 194 8.55 12.77 -12.62
C ASN A 194 10.03 12.51 -12.33
N THR A 195 10.35 11.28 -11.92
CA THR A 195 11.73 10.81 -11.68
C THR A 195 12.24 9.92 -12.83
N SER A 196 11.54 9.91 -13.96
CA SER A 196 11.99 9.28 -15.21
C SER A 196 13.37 9.84 -15.58
N GLY A 197 14.41 9.01 -15.40
CA GLY A 197 15.81 9.43 -15.51
C GLY A 197 16.70 8.92 -14.36
N LEU A 198 16.13 8.57 -13.20
CA LEU A 198 16.88 7.89 -12.13
C LEU A 198 17.44 6.53 -12.58
N GLU A 199 16.74 5.83 -13.46
CA GLU A 199 17.18 4.55 -14.04
C GLU A 199 18.54 4.67 -14.76
N SER A 200 18.85 5.84 -15.32
CA SER A 200 20.15 6.11 -15.94
C SER A 200 21.24 6.56 -14.97
N LYS A 201 20.89 6.88 -13.71
CA LYS A 201 21.80 7.41 -12.69
C LYS A 201 22.26 6.36 -11.68
N PHE A 202 21.55 5.25 -11.56
CA PHE A 202 21.85 4.17 -10.61
C PHE A 202 22.06 2.85 -11.34
N PRO A 203 23.08 2.05 -10.95
CA PRO A 203 23.38 0.78 -11.61
C PRO A 203 22.26 -0.24 -11.42
N ASP A 204 22.06 -1.13 -12.40
CA ASP A 204 20.96 -2.12 -12.42
C ASP A 204 20.83 -2.95 -11.14
N PHE A 205 21.95 -3.29 -10.49
CA PHE A 205 21.94 -4.09 -9.25
C PHE A 205 21.28 -3.37 -8.07
N ALA A 206 21.15 -2.04 -8.12
CA ALA A 206 20.49 -1.24 -7.08
C ALA A 206 18.96 -1.26 -7.20
N TRP A 207 18.43 -1.80 -8.31
CA TRP A 207 17.01 -1.87 -8.58
C TRP A 207 16.42 -3.22 -8.18
N MET A 208 15.23 -3.17 -7.58
CA MET A 208 14.43 -4.34 -7.23
C MET A 208 13.26 -4.50 -8.21
N SER A 209 12.84 -5.75 -8.44
CA SER A 209 11.57 -5.98 -9.11
C SER A 209 10.40 -5.79 -8.12
N ALA A 210 9.24 -5.32 -8.63
CA ALA A 210 8.02 -5.28 -7.84
C ALA A 210 7.64 -6.64 -7.23
N ASP A 211 8.03 -7.71 -7.93
CA ASP A 211 7.81 -9.09 -7.53
C ASP A 211 8.69 -9.54 -6.36
N ASP A 212 9.93 -9.06 -6.27
CA ASP A 212 10.79 -9.30 -5.12
C ASP A 212 10.27 -8.53 -3.90
N VAL A 213 9.95 -7.26 -4.09
CA VAL A 213 9.42 -6.39 -3.04
C VAL A 213 8.10 -6.94 -2.47
N ALA A 214 7.17 -7.36 -3.34
CA ALA A 214 5.91 -7.97 -2.92
C ALA A 214 6.11 -9.31 -2.18
N ARG A 215 7.10 -10.12 -2.60
CA ARG A 215 7.43 -11.37 -1.90
C ARG A 215 7.92 -11.08 -0.49
N ASP A 216 8.84 -10.13 -0.35
CA ASP A 216 9.48 -9.83 0.93
C ASP A 216 8.48 -9.16 1.89
N GLY A 217 7.62 -8.29 1.38
CA GLY A 217 6.52 -7.70 2.16
C GLY A 217 5.51 -8.72 2.70
N LEU A 218 5.18 -9.76 1.93
CA LEU A 218 4.23 -10.80 2.38
C LEU A 218 4.85 -11.87 3.31
N ARG A 219 6.19 -11.88 3.46
CA ARG A 219 6.90 -12.78 4.38
C ARG A 219 7.08 -12.19 5.78
N ALA A 220 7.01 -10.87 5.90
CA ALA A 220 7.26 -10.11 7.13
C ALA A 220 6.18 -10.32 8.21
#